data_AF-A0A7H8TF00-F1
#
_entry.id   AF-A0A7H8TF00-F1
#
_cell.length_a   1.000
_cell.length_b   1.000
_cell.length_c   1.000
_cell.angle_alpha   90.00
_cell.angle_beta   90.00
_cell.angle_gamma   90.00
#
_symmetry.space_group_name_H-M   'P 1'
#
loop_
_entity.id
_entity.type
_entity.pdbx_description
1 polymer ?
#
loop_
_entity_poly.entity_id
_entity_poly.type
_entity_poly.pdbx_seq_one_letter_code
_entity_poly.pdbx_strand_id
1 'polypeptide(L)' 'MARDLEFGDFTPAEKRRITALTARMVLPRANLTRLRRQVEDIEQQAERRKKK' A
#
# COMPACT_ATOMS: atom_id res chain seq x y z
N MET A 1 13.40 7.31 4.05
CA MET A 1 12.88 6.15 4.80
C MET A 1 11.53 6.56 5.34
N ALA A 2 10.47 5.87 4.91
CA ALA A 2 9.10 6.17 5.34
C ALA A 2 9.07 6.19 6.87
N ARG A 3 8.54 7.25 7.45
CA ARG A 3 8.15 7.23 8.87
C ARG A 3 7.19 6.07 9.00
N ASP A 4 7.46 5.12 9.90
CA ASP A 4 6.71 3.86 10.02
C ASP A 4 5.20 4.10 9.92
N LEU A 5 4.65 3.88 8.72
CA LEU A 5 3.24 3.95 8.43
C LEU A 5 2.67 2.67 9.03
N GLU A 6 2.05 2.80 10.19
CA GLU A 6 1.46 1.63 10.83
C GLU A 6 0.22 1.21 10.06
N PHE A 7 -0.10 -0.09 10.09
CA PHE A 7 -1.34 -0.57 9.49
C PHE A 7 -2.55 0.20 10.04
N GLY A 8 -2.48 0.71 11.28
CA GLY A 8 -3.50 1.59 11.89
C GLY A 8 -3.80 2.89 11.14
N ASP A 9 -2.81 3.49 10.47
CA ASP A 9 -2.93 4.78 9.77
C ASP A 9 -3.73 4.71 8.46
N PHE A 10 -3.97 3.49 7.96
CA PHE A 10 -4.71 3.26 6.73
C PHE A 10 -6.21 3.12 6.98
N THR A 11 -7.01 3.62 6.04
CA THR A 11 -8.46 3.42 6.05
C THR A 11 -8.82 1.95 5.79
N PRO A 12 -10.03 1.50 6.18
CA PRO A 12 -10.47 0.13 5.92
C PRO A 12 -10.42 -0.25 4.42
N ALA A 13 -10.63 0.70 3.52
CA ALA A 13 -10.55 0.48 2.07
C ALA A 13 -9.10 0.31 1.59
N GLU A 14 -8.17 1.12 2.10
CA GLU A 14 -6.74 1.03 1.77
C GLU A 14 -6.11 -0.25 2.30
N LYS A 15 -6.48 -0.66 3.52
CA LYS A 15 -6.09 -1.96 4.09
C LYS A 15 -6.44 -3.11 3.15
N ARG A 16 -7.71 -3.16 2.70
CA ARG A 16 -8.16 -4.18 1.74
C ARG A 16 -7.39 -4.13 0.42
N ARG A 17 -7.10 -2.93 -0.10
CA ARG A 17 -6.31 -2.76 -1.33
C ARG A 17 -4.88 -3.25 -1.15
N ILE A 18 -4.19 -2.87 -0.08
CA ILE A 18 -2.83 -3.33 0.22
C ILE A 18 -2.82 -4.85 0.33
N THR A 19 -3.71 -5.45 1.13
CA THR A 19 -3.79 -6.91 1.25
C THR A 19 -4.02 -7.61 -0.10
N ALA A 20 -4.91 -7.07 -0.94
CA ALA A 20 -5.16 -7.62 -2.27
C ALA A 20 -3.96 -7.47 -3.23
N LEU A 21 -3.26 -6.34 -3.16
CA LEU A 21 -2.05 -6.09 -3.96
C LEU A 21 -0.91 -7.01 -3.53
N THR A 22 -0.69 -7.16 -2.23
CA THR A 22 0.31 -8.08 -1.66
C THR A 22 -0.01 -9.52 -2.03
N ALA A 23 -1.27 -9.95 -1.94
CA ALA A 23 -1.67 -11.29 -2.40
C ALA A 23 -1.37 -11.51 -3.89
N ARG A 24 -1.59 -10.50 -4.73
CA ARG A 24 -1.25 -10.56 -6.17
C ARG A 24 0.25 -10.63 -6.42
N MET A 25 1.09 -10.09 -5.55
CA MET A 25 2.56 -10.17 -5.71
C MET A 25 3.09 -11.60 -5.58
N VAL A 26 2.37 -12.49 -4.91
CA VAL A 26 2.76 -13.91 -4.74
C VAL A 26 2.49 -14.72 -6.02
N LEU A 27 1.72 -14.19 -6.98
CA LEU A 27 1.39 -14.89 -8.21
C LEU A 27 2.59 -14.95 -9.18
N PRO A 28 2.84 -16.09 -9.85
CA PRO A 28 4.03 -16.27 -10.70
C PRO A 28 4.09 -15.36 -11.94
N ARG A 29 2.97 -14.74 -12.35
CA ARG A 29 2.91 -13.77 -13.46
C ARG A 29 2.67 -12.33 -12.99
N ALA A 30 2.88 -12.07 -11.71
CA ALA A 30 2.68 -10.76 -11.14
C ALA A 30 3.71 -9.75 -11.67
N ASN A 31 3.24 -8.61 -12.15
CA ASN A 31 4.12 -7.47 -12.41
C ASN A 31 4.44 -6.78 -11.07
N LEU A 32 5.51 -7.23 -10.41
CA LEU A 32 5.92 -6.75 -9.10
C LEU A 32 6.17 -5.24 -9.07
N THR A 33 6.77 -4.67 -10.12
CA THR A 33 7.04 -3.24 -10.22
C THR A 33 5.74 -2.43 -10.19
N ARG A 34 4.74 -2.85 -10.98
CA ARG A 34 3.44 -2.18 -11.00
C ARG A 34 2.72 -2.31 -9.66
N LEU A 35 2.71 -3.50 -9.07
CA LEU A 35 2.05 -3.75 -7.79
C LEU A 35 2.71 -2.97 -6.65
N ARG A 36 4.05 -2.88 -6.63
CA ARG A 36 4.79 -2.09 -5.64
C ARG A 36 4.47 -0.61 -5.76
N ARG A 37 4.46 -0.07 -6.97
CA ARG A 37 4.09 1.33 -7.22
C ARG A 37 2.67 1.65 -6.74
N GLN A 38 1.74 0.70 -6.90
CA GLN A 38 0.38 0.86 -6.37
C GLN A 38 0.31 0.86 -4.83
N VAL A 39 1.17 0.08 -4.16
CA VAL A 39 1.29 0.11 -2.69
C VAL A 39 1.90 1.45 -2.25
N GLU A 40 2.98 1.90 -2.89
CA GLU A 40 3.61 3.20 -2.61
C GLU A 40 2.64 4.37 -2.80
N ASP A 41 1.79 4.34 -3.83
CA ASP A 41 0.76 5.38 -4.04
C ASP A 41 -0.25 5.44 -2.88
N ILE A 42 -0.57 4.29 -2.28
CA ILE A 42 -1.47 4.21 -1.12
C ILE A 42 -0.76 4.70 0.14
N GLU A 43 0.50 4.32 0.33
CA GLU A 43 1.33 4.79 1.44
C GLU A 43 1.49 6.31 1.40
N GLN A 44 1.79 6.89 0.23
CA GLN A 44 1.87 8.34 0.06
C GLN A 44 0.54 9.05 0.37
N GLN A 45 -0.59 8.46 -0.02
CA GLN A 45 -1.91 9.00 0.33
C GLN A 45 -2.17 8.98 1.84
N ALA A 46 -1.79 7.89 2.52
CA ALA A 46 -1.89 7.79 3.96
C ALA A 46 -0.97 8.79 4.67
N GLU A 47 0.28 8.95 4.21
CA GLU A 47 1.21 9.98 4.71
C GLU A 47 0.65 11.39 4.57
N ARG A 48 0.07 11.72 3.40
CA ARG A 48 -0.55 13.04 3.16
C ARG A 48 -1.72 13.29 4.09
N ARG A 49 -2.52 12.27 4.39
CA ARG A 49 -3.65 12.38 5.33
C ARG A 49 -3.17 12.59 6.77
N LYS A 50 -2.13 11.87 7.21
CA LYS A 50 -1.56 12.01 8.55
C LYS A 50 -0.89 13.37 8.78
N LYS A 51 -0.39 14.00 7.71
CA LYS A 51 0.18 15.36 7.74
C LYS A 51 -0.86 16.48 7.71
N LYS A 52 -2.14 16.18 7.47
CA LYS A 52 -3.23 17.16 7.39
C LYS A 52 -4.05 17.15 8.67
#